data_AF-A0A3M5N8V7-F1
#
_entry.id   AF-A0A3M5N8V7-F1
#
_cell.length_a   1.000
_cell.length_b   1.000
_cell.length_c   1.000
_cell.angle_alpha   90.00
_cell.angle_beta   90.00
_cell.angle_gamma   90.00
#
_symmetry.space_group_name_H-M   'P 1'
#
loop_
_entity.id
_entity.type
_entity.pdbx_description
1 polymer ?
#
loop_
_entity_poly.entity_id
_entity_poly.type
_entity_poly.pdbx_seq_one_letter_code
_entity_poly.pdbx_strand_id
1 'polypeptide(L)'
;MRRQAMALGSLLLSACTLGGWTLFKQKDTGPLLLSARDDGDGKHYAVGFRLDGTQVFATQVNQRCHDIINHPSLPFAVFIARRPGTESYLIDLRDGSLLQTIVSQPGRHFYGHAVIHRDGEWLYATENDTRD
;
A
#
# COMPACT_ATOMS: atom_id res chain seq x y z
N MET A 1 5.45 36.61 -51.88
CA MET A 1 5.14 35.54 -50.90
C MET A 1 6.35 35.14 -50.04
N ARG A 2 6.98 36.07 -49.28
CA ARG A 2 8.23 35.77 -48.52
C ARG A 2 8.38 36.47 -47.16
N ARG A 3 7.30 36.92 -46.50
CA ARG A 3 7.42 37.74 -45.27
C ARG A 3 6.51 37.36 -44.09
N GLN A 4 6.01 36.12 -44.00
CA GLN A 4 5.07 35.74 -42.91
C GLN A 4 5.50 34.53 -42.07
N ALA A 5 6.73 34.02 -42.20
CA ALA A 5 7.15 32.77 -41.54
C ALA A 5 7.73 32.93 -40.11
N MET A 6 7.72 34.13 -39.52
CA MET A 6 8.38 34.41 -38.23
C MET A 6 7.40 34.98 -37.20
N ALA A 7 6.25 34.32 -37.00
CA ALA A 7 5.33 34.69 -35.91
C ALA A 7 4.75 33.46 -35.14
N LEU A 8 4.96 32.24 -35.64
CA LEU A 8 4.40 31.02 -35.02
C LEU A 8 5.36 30.27 -34.07
N GLY A 9 6.67 30.57 -34.09
CA GLY A 9 7.65 29.83 -33.28
C GLY A 9 7.63 30.16 -31.78
N SER A 10 7.26 31.38 -31.40
CA SER A 10 7.33 31.87 -30.02
C SER A 10 6.12 31.51 -29.14
N LEU A 11 4.98 31.15 -29.73
CA LEU A 11 3.78 30.75 -28.96
C LEU A 11 3.83 29.30 -28.49
N LEU A 12 4.54 28.42 -29.20
CA LEU A 12 4.63 27.01 -28.84
C LEU A 12 5.60 26.74 -27.67
N LEU A 13 6.65 27.55 -27.48
CA LEU A 13 7.56 27.35 -26.35
C LEU A 13 6.97 27.77 -24.99
N SER A 14 6.19 28.86 -24.92
CA SER A 14 5.59 29.32 -23.65
C SER A 14 4.47 28.41 -23.13
N ALA A 15 3.78 27.70 -24.01
CA ALA A 15 2.74 26.74 -23.62
C ALA A 15 3.34 25.48 -22.98
N CYS A 16 4.54 25.06 -23.41
CA CYS A 16 5.22 23.89 -22.84
C CYS A 16 5.82 24.15 -21.46
N THR A 17 6.26 25.37 -21.15
CA THR A 17 6.91 25.67 -19.86
C THR A 17 5.94 25.86 -18.70
N LEU A 18 4.73 26.38 -18.95
CA LEU A 18 3.73 26.61 -17.89
C LEU A 18 2.77 25.42 -17.68
N GLY A 19 2.41 24.70 -18.75
CA GLY A 19 1.50 23.56 -18.66
C GLY A 19 2.16 22.26 -18.18
N GLY A 20 3.47 22.10 -18.34
CA GLY A 20 4.19 20.91 -17.89
C GLY A 20 4.22 20.79 -16.36
N TRP A 21 4.37 21.90 -15.64
CA TRP A 21 4.57 21.88 -14.19
C TRP A 21 3.33 21.44 -13.40
N THR A 22 2.12 21.69 -13.91
CA THR A 22 0.88 21.21 -13.29
C THR A 22 0.61 19.73 -13.57
N LEU A 23 1.07 19.20 -14.71
CA LEU A 23 0.99 17.78 -15.06
C LEU A 23 1.99 16.92 -14.27
N PHE A 24 3.17 17.45 -13.94
CA PHE A 24 4.22 16.72 -13.20
C PHE A 24 4.22 16.99 -11.69
N LYS A 25 3.28 17.79 -11.18
CA LYS A 25 3.13 17.97 -9.73
C LYS A 25 2.50 16.72 -9.16
N GLN A 26 3.34 15.73 -8.83
CA GLN A 26 2.94 14.64 -7.95
C GLN A 26 2.42 15.30 -6.68
N LYS A 27 1.09 15.22 -6.48
CA LYS A 27 0.45 15.76 -5.30
C LYS A 27 1.07 15.00 -4.14
N ASP A 28 1.84 15.69 -3.31
CA ASP A 28 2.34 15.11 -2.08
C ASP A 28 1.12 14.77 -1.22
N THR A 29 0.74 13.49 -1.22
CA THR A 29 -0.51 13.02 -0.62
C THR A 29 -0.41 12.88 0.90
N GLY A 30 0.71 13.29 1.50
CA GLY A 30 0.99 13.10 2.91
C GLY A 30 1.17 11.62 3.29
N PRO A 31 1.59 11.33 4.53
CA PRO A 31 1.74 9.96 4.99
C PRO A 31 0.38 9.26 5.14
N LEU A 32 0.39 7.94 4.96
CA LEU A 32 -0.75 7.08 5.28
C LEU A 32 -0.64 6.54 6.71
N LEU A 33 -1.75 6.60 7.43
CA LEU A 33 -2.00 5.85 8.64
C LEU A 33 -2.56 4.49 8.25
N LEU A 34 -1.85 3.44 8.57
CA LEU A 34 -2.27 2.06 8.31
C LEU A 34 -2.89 1.46 9.57
N SER A 35 -3.98 0.73 9.40
CA SER A 35 -4.63 0.02 10.50
C SER A 35 -5.34 -1.24 9.99
N ALA A 36 -5.73 -2.10 10.92
CA ALA A 36 -6.64 -3.21 10.67
C ALA A 36 -7.89 -3.00 11.52
N ARG A 37 -9.08 -3.23 10.93
CA ARG A 37 -10.34 -3.07 11.65
C ARG A 37 -11.35 -4.15 11.27
N ASP A 38 -12.31 -4.33 12.16
CA ASP A 38 -13.53 -5.09 11.92
C ASP A 38 -14.68 -4.09 11.63
N ASP A 39 -15.66 -4.48 10.82
CA ASP A 39 -16.93 -3.74 10.69
C ASP A 39 -18.04 -4.32 11.59
N GLY A 40 -19.23 -3.72 11.53
CA GLY A 40 -20.39 -4.16 12.32
C GLY A 40 -20.92 -5.55 11.94
N ASP A 41 -20.59 -6.03 10.73
CA ASP A 41 -20.95 -7.36 10.24
C ASP A 41 -19.88 -8.42 10.59
N GLY A 42 -18.81 -8.01 11.27
CA GLY A 42 -17.69 -8.88 11.62
C GLY A 42 -16.70 -9.14 10.49
N LYS A 43 -16.76 -8.40 9.38
CA LYS A 43 -15.78 -8.51 8.29
C LYS A 43 -14.49 -7.79 8.66
N HIS A 44 -13.36 -8.30 8.18
CA HIS A 44 -12.03 -7.79 8.50
C HIS A 44 -11.47 -6.96 7.35
N TYR A 45 -10.74 -5.88 7.66
CA TYR A 45 -10.18 -4.98 6.66
C TYR A 45 -8.77 -4.54 6.99
N ALA A 46 -7.92 -4.51 5.98
CA ALA A 46 -6.71 -3.70 5.92
C ALA A 46 -7.10 -2.29 5.44
N VAL A 47 -6.75 -1.25 6.18
CA VAL A 47 -7.21 0.12 5.90
C VAL A 47 -6.04 1.11 5.88
N GLY A 48 -6.17 2.10 5.00
CA GLY A 48 -5.26 3.22 4.88
C GLY A 48 -6.02 4.54 4.93
N PHE A 49 -5.61 5.44 5.81
CA PHE A 49 -6.19 6.77 5.97
C PHE A 49 -5.13 7.85 5.79
N ARG A 50 -5.52 9.03 5.32
CA ARG A 50 -4.71 10.24 5.45
C ARG A 50 -4.83 10.83 6.84
N LEU A 51 -3.90 11.72 7.19
CA LEU A 51 -3.90 12.45 8.47
C LEU A 51 -5.16 13.30 8.69
N ASP A 52 -5.84 13.71 7.62
CA ASP A 52 -7.10 14.45 7.69
C ASP A 52 -8.34 13.53 7.89
N GLY A 53 -8.14 12.22 8.04
CA GLY A 53 -9.21 11.24 8.20
C GLY A 53 -9.80 10.72 6.89
N THR A 54 -9.33 11.20 5.73
CA THR A 54 -9.78 10.67 4.43
C THR A 54 -9.37 9.21 4.28
N GLN A 55 -10.33 8.31 4.11
CA GLN A 55 -10.04 6.91 3.78
C GLN A 55 -9.49 6.82 2.36
N VAL A 56 -8.31 6.23 2.20
CA VAL A 56 -7.69 5.96 0.90
C VAL A 56 -8.11 4.58 0.40
N PHE A 57 -8.07 3.57 1.27
CA PHE A 57 -8.55 2.23 0.96
C PHE A 57 -9.10 1.51 2.19
N ALA A 58 -9.97 0.54 1.93
CA ALA A 58 -10.43 -0.45 2.90
C ALA A 58 -10.59 -1.80 2.19
N THR A 59 -9.54 -2.62 2.27
CA THR A 59 -9.44 -3.88 1.57
C THR A 59 -9.93 -4.98 2.48
N GLN A 60 -11.04 -5.62 2.11
CA GLN A 60 -11.56 -6.75 2.88
C GLN A 60 -10.56 -7.91 2.82
N VAL A 61 -10.31 -8.51 3.98
CA VAL A 61 -9.44 -9.68 4.15
C VAL A 61 -10.19 -10.77 4.93
N ASN A 62 -9.74 -12.01 4.83
CA ASN A 62 -10.45 -13.14 5.45
C ASN A 62 -10.24 -13.23 6.96
N GLN A 63 -9.15 -12.66 7.47
CA GLN A 63 -8.75 -12.78 8.87
C GLN A 63 -8.39 -11.43 9.47
N ARG A 64 -8.65 -11.29 10.77
CA ARG A 64 -8.24 -10.13 11.57
C ARG A 64 -6.74 -9.97 11.51
N CYS A 65 -6.25 -8.75 11.35
CA CYS A 65 -4.82 -8.45 11.41
C CYS A 65 -4.46 -7.77 12.74
N HIS A 66 -3.20 -7.90 13.14
CA HIS A 66 -2.66 -7.35 14.38
C HIS A 66 -1.51 -6.39 14.12
N ASP A 67 -0.52 -6.85 13.35
CA ASP A 67 0.69 -6.08 13.05
C ASP A 67 0.73 -5.68 11.58
N ILE A 68 1.42 -4.57 11.30
CA ILE A 68 1.54 -3.99 9.97
C ILE A 68 2.99 -3.60 9.76
N ILE A 69 3.59 -4.15 8.70
CA ILE A 69 5.00 -3.95 8.42
C ILE A 69 5.15 -3.33 7.04
N ASN A 70 5.60 -2.08 7.02
CA ASN A 70 5.93 -1.39 5.78
C ASN A 70 7.17 -2.03 5.16
N HIS A 71 7.13 -2.22 3.84
CA HIS A 71 8.33 -2.55 3.10
C HIS A 71 9.31 -1.37 3.13
N PRO A 72 10.64 -1.61 3.22
CA PRO A 72 11.63 -0.53 3.39
C PRO A 72 11.71 0.46 2.21
N SER A 73 11.38 0.04 0.99
CA SER A 73 11.50 0.89 -0.22
C SER A 73 10.29 0.90 -1.17
N LEU A 74 9.66 -0.25 -1.40
CA LEU A 74 8.45 -0.41 -2.22
C LEU A 74 7.15 0.03 -1.51
N PRO A 75 6.12 0.47 -2.26
CA PRO A 75 4.89 1.02 -1.70
C PRO A 75 3.89 -0.08 -1.30
N PHE A 76 4.32 -1.05 -0.51
CA PHE A 76 3.42 -2.06 0.06
C PHE A 76 3.67 -2.25 1.55
N ALA A 77 2.68 -2.81 2.24
CA ALA A 77 2.83 -3.30 3.61
C ALA A 77 2.27 -4.71 3.74
N VAL A 78 2.81 -5.46 4.69
CA VAL A 78 2.27 -6.77 5.09
C VAL A 78 1.39 -6.57 6.33
N PHE A 79 0.13 -6.96 6.23
CA PHE A 79 -0.81 -7.03 7.34
C PHE A 79 -0.79 -8.45 7.90
N ILE A 80 -0.30 -8.62 9.13
CA ILE A 80 -0.08 -9.93 9.74
C ILE A 80 -1.32 -10.36 10.52
N ALA A 81 -1.83 -11.58 10.28
CA ALA A 81 -3.02 -12.04 10.98
C ALA A 81 -2.85 -12.15 12.50
N ARG A 82 -3.96 -11.91 13.19
CA ARG A 82 -4.13 -12.06 14.62
C ARG A 82 -4.54 -13.49 14.96
N ARG A 83 -3.99 -14.01 16.05
CA ARG A 83 -4.13 -15.40 16.54
C ARG A 83 -5.59 -15.86 16.74
N PRO A 84 -5.93 -17.13 16.40
CA PRO A 84 -5.19 -17.99 15.46
C PRO A 84 -5.36 -17.43 14.05
N GLY A 85 -4.24 -17.12 13.39
CA GLY A 85 -4.21 -16.49 12.07
C GLY A 85 -3.31 -17.26 11.12
N THR A 86 -3.83 -17.71 9.99
CA THR A 86 -3.12 -18.52 8.99
C THR A 86 -2.84 -17.75 7.71
N GLU A 87 -3.34 -16.52 7.58
CA GLU A 87 -3.20 -15.71 6.38
C GLU A 87 -2.61 -14.33 6.72
N SER A 88 -1.59 -13.89 6.00
CA SER A 88 -1.11 -12.50 6.05
C SER A 88 -1.21 -11.86 4.67
N TYR A 89 -1.41 -10.55 4.60
CA TYR A 89 -1.84 -9.89 3.35
C TYR A 89 -0.85 -8.82 2.93
N LEU A 90 -0.32 -8.96 1.71
CA LEU A 90 0.51 -7.96 1.05
C LEU A 90 -0.41 -6.96 0.35
N ILE A 91 -0.43 -5.71 0.82
CA ILE A 91 -1.33 -4.67 0.32
C ILE A 91 -0.53 -3.55 -0.34
N ASP A 92 -0.89 -3.20 -1.57
CA ASP A 92 -0.39 -2.01 -2.25
C ASP A 92 -0.91 -0.75 -1.56
N LEU A 93 -0.02 0.11 -1.09
CA LEU A 93 -0.39 1.31 -0.34
C LEU A 93 -0.92 2.43 -1.24
N ARG A 94 -0.81 2.31 -2.56
CA ARG A 94 -1.29 3.36 -3.49
C ARG A 94 -2.81 3.36 -3.61
N ASP A 95 -3.41 2.18 -3.66
CA ASP A 95 -4.84 2.01 -3.90
C ASP A 95 -5.50 0.93 -3.01
N GLY A 96 -4.73 0.23 -2.18
CA GLY A 96 -5.22 -0.86 -1.33
C GLY A 96 -5.30 -2.22 -2.03
N SER A 97 -4.81 -2.37 -3.25
CA SER A 97 -4.87 -3.66 -3.95
C SER A 97 -4.22 -4.79 -3.14
N LEU A 98 -4.92 -5.91 -3.01
CA LEU A 98 -4.35 -7.14 -2.45
C LEU A 98 -3.39 -7.75 -3.47
N LEU A 99 -2.10 -7.64 -3.21
CA LEU A 99 -1.05 -8.16 -4.09
C LEU A 99 -0.84 -9.66 -3.88
N GLN A 100 -0.88 -10.11 -2.63
CA GLN A 100 -0.65 -11.51 -2.28
C GLN A 100 -1.25 -11.85 -0.91
N THR A 101 -1.76 -13.07 -0.78
CA THR A 101 -2.02 -13.71 0.51
C THR A 101 -0.92 -14.72 0.82
N ILE A 102 -0.27 -14.57 1.97
CA ILE A 102 0.73 -15.48 2.52
C ILE A 102 0.00 -16.43 3.45
N VAL A 103 0.02 -17.73 3.14
CA VAL A 103 -0.67 -18.75 3.93
C VAL A 103 0.36 -19.55 4.73
N SER A 104 0.11 -19.75 6.02
CA SER A 104 0.93 -20.62 6.85
C SER A 104 0.86 -22.08 6.38
N GLN A 105 1.88 -22.87 6.71
CA GLN A 105 1.85 -24.30 6.42
C GLN A 105 0.73 -25.00 7.19
N PRO A 106 0.21 -26.15 6.70
CA PRO A 106 -0.80 -26.93 7.42
C PRO A 106 -0.34 -27.31 8.83
N GLY A 107 -1.26 -27.21 9.80
CA GLY A 107 -0.96 -27.46 11.21
C GLY A 107 -0.14 -26.35 11.87
N ARG A 108 -0.07 -25.16 11.27
CA ARG A 108 0.62 -23.99 11.83
C ARG A 108 -0.22 -22.72 11.73
N HIS A 109 0.12 -21.74 12.56
CA HIS A 109 -0.43 -20.39 12.46
C HIS A 109 0.61 -19.33 12.83
N PHE A 110 0.44 -18.11 12.32
CA PHE A 110 1.26 -16.97 12.66
C PHE A 110 0.96 -16.47 14.08
N TYR A 111 2.00 -16.05 14.79
CA TYR A 111 1.85 -15.41 16.10
C TYR A 111 1.53 -13.90 16.01
N GLY A 112 1.29 -13.35 14.83
CA GLY A 112 0.84 -11.97 14.68
C GLY A 112 1.93 -10.91 14.63
N HIS A 113 3.21 -11.27 14.73
CA HIS A 113 4.35 -10.36 14.54
C HIS A 113 5.30 -10.91 13.49
N ALA A 114 5.93 -10.00 12.75
CA ALA A 114 6.97 -10.32 11.80
C ALA A 114 7.93 -9.12 11.63
N VAL A 115 8.99 -9.29 10.85
CA VAL A 115 9.88 -8.21 10.40
C VAL A 115 10.29 -8.45 8.95
N ILE A 116 10.39 -7.38 8.17
CA ILE A 116 10.98 -7.42 6.83
C ILE A 116 12.48 -7.13 6.94
N HIS A 117 13.31 -7.92 6.27
CA HIS A 117 14.75 -7.67 6.17
C HIS A 117 15.00 -6.29 5.58
N ARG A 118 16.11 -5.63 5.95
CA ARG A 118 16.48 -4.29 5.46
C ARG A 118 16.48 -4.16 3.93
N ASP A 119 16.79 -5.23 3.22
CA ASP A 119 16.87 -5.25 1.76
C ASP A 119 15.51 -5.56 1.10
N GLY A 120 14.48 -5.89 1.87
CA GLY A 120 13.10 -6.05 1.41
C GLY A 120 12.71 -7.44 0.89
N GLU A 121 13.68 -8.32 0.66
CA GLU A 121 13.44 -9.61 0.01
C GLU A 121 12.88 -10.71 0.93
N TRP A 122 13.08 -10.58 2.25
CA TRP A 122 12.73 -11.61 3.21
C TRP A 122 11.79 -11.08 4.29
N LEU A 123 10.73 -11.84 4.58
CA LEU A 123 9.84 -11.65 5.72
C LEU A 123 10.13 -12.74 6.75
N TYR A 124 10.48 -12.35 7.98
CA TYR A 124 10.65 -13.26 9.10
C TYR A 124 9.42 -13.18 10.00
N ALA A 125 8.67 -14.27 10.10
CA ALA A 125 7.50 -14.37 10.98
C ALA A 125 7.68 -15.55 11.94
N THR A 126 7.18 -15.38 13.17
CA THR A 126 7.10 -16.48 14.13
C THR A 126 5.83 -17.28 13.91
N GLU A 127 5.95 -18.60 13.80
CA GLU A 127 4.83 -19.54 13.67
C GLU A 127 4.76 -20.50 14.84
N ASN A 128 3.55 -20.94 15.18
CA ASN A 128 3.32 -22.05 16.11
C ASN A 128 3.02 -23.34 15.33
N ASP A 129 3.52 -24.48 15.82
CA ASP A 129 3.05 -25.80 15.40
C ASP A 129 1.90 -26.24 16.31
N THR A 130 0.75 -26.60 15.74
CA THR A 130 -0.46 -26.94 16.51
C THR A 130 -0.71 -28.44 16.56
N ARG A 131 0.29 -29.25 16.20
CA ARG A 131 0.20 -30.72 16.19
C ARG A 131 0.79 -31.36 17.44
N ASP A 132 1.48 -30.57 18.26
CA ASP A 132 2.03 -30.94 19.56
C ASP A 132 1.07 -30.56 20.69
#